data_AF-A0A1W9MEL6-F1
#
_entry.id   AF-A0A1W9MEL6-F1
#
_cell.length_a   1.000
_cell.length_b   1.000
_cell.length_c   1.000
_cell.angle_alpha   90.00
_cell.angle_beta   90.00
_cell.angle_gamma   90.00
#
_symmetry.space_group_name_H-M   'P 1'
#
loop_
_entity.id
_entity.type
_entity.pdbx_description
1 polymer ?
#
loop_
_entity_poly.entity_id
_entity_poly.type
_entity_poly.pdbx_seq_one_letter_code
_entity_poly.pdbx_strand_id
1 'polypeptide(L)'
;MKTVRQFFLAAKAIPSIPLYFILRQNTSITVALAAALGYAACYLFIAQRAREDSAIDWAFASFWAISLLTNLAAPGLARVVLNQYFTTGLYLCLLAAAILPPLLGREPFTAVFAKRKTNPVLWQSRQFKRINELMSLGWAAIFLICLLLSLLPDPKSRAALPILFVMFAGIPFTKKFPDWYLARAEREEREKKEAAPAPLVGPETTGRPQRDAMEKRKMAAALGPIKKALVIFGSPRGAKGHTHTLLERFLQGLRDNGVETETVLLIEKTIRPCSGCFSCWTKTPGVCIHKDDMAELLERERQADLVVFAQPLYVFSVPGITKNYLDRRLPMLMPHLVENTNGITRHPRRWPRPEPTRLLVFSVCGFPEKEHFAGLVTTFRQLAETAESPIVGEILRPASESFRFRNKLGGDCKAVFDALYQAGREVAAKGYVEPATEEAISRPLIPDHRAFHRVANTFWDAWIAYEEAKRRGETALFLDEALQENAGLFFAGMASRFNQQAGGGFTGAIQFHLTGAKPEDHFLAIDEGGCVARTGTAVAQDLTIHADWRLWLEIADGKVSGQEALLDGRYRIEGDIDLLQRMRRMFS
;
A
#
# COMPACT_ATOMS: atom_id res chain seq x y z
N MET A 1 37.17 -1.29 15.82
CA MET A 1 37.18 -0.13 14.89
C MET A 1 35.80 0.48 14.58
N LYS A 2 34.69 -0.29 14.49
CA LYS A 2 33.35 0.28 14.22
C LYS A 2 32.84 1.25 15.31
N THR A 3 33.05 0.93 16.59
CA THR A 3 32.58 1.73 17.74
C THR A 3 33.29 3.08 17.86
N VAL A 4 34.61 3.11 17.61
CA VAL A 4 35.42 4.34 17.63
C VAL A 4 35.02 5.28 16.49
N ARG A 5 34.78 4.74 15.29
CA ARG A 5 34.32 5.50 14.13
C ARG A 5 32.93 6.11 14.37
N GLN A 6 32.02 5.37 14.99
CA GLN A 6 30.68 5.87 15.35
C GLN A 6 30.71 6.99 16.40
N PHE A 7 31.57 6.87 17.41
CA PHE A 7 31.78 7.91 18.42
C PHE A 7 32.33 9.20 17.80
N PHE A 8 33.35 9.09 16.94
CA PHE A 8 33.96 10.24 16.26
C PHE A 8 32.97 10.97 15.32
N LEU A 9 32.14 10.22 14.58
CA LEU A 9 31.10 10.77 13.70
C LEU A 9 29.90 11.37 14.46
N ALA A 10 29.72 11.02 15.74
CA ALA A 10 28.73 11.62 16.63
C ALA A 10 29.23 12.94 17.25
N ALA A 11 30.52 13.01 17.61
CA ALA A 11 31.14 14.19 18.21
C ALA A 11 31.33 15.35 17.22
N LYS A 12 31.47 15.06 15.92
CA LYS A 12 31.68 16.05 14.86
C LYS A 12 32.96 16.88 15.00
N ALA A 13 33.06 17.98 14.28
CA ALA A 13 34.13 18.98 14.41
C ALA A 13 34.02 19.83 15.71
N ILE A 14 32.94 19.70 16.49
CA ILE A 14 32.67 20.50 17.70
C ILE A 14 33.81 20.43 18.75
N PRO A 15 34.48 19.28 19.00
CA PRO A 15 35.57 19.18 19.97
C PRO A 15 36.79 20.05 19.62
N SER A 16 36.90 20.58 18.40
CA SER A 16 37.94 21.55 18.04
C SER A 16 37.87 22.83 18.89
N ILE A 17 36.68 23.23 19.35
CA ILE A 17 36.49 24.41 20.21
C ILE A 17 37.11 24.22 21.61
N PRO A 18 36.71 23.21 22.42
CA PRO A 18 37.34 23.01 23.72
C PRO A 18 38.83 22.69 23.57
N LEU A 19 39.26 21.98 22.53
CA LEU A 19 40.67 21.74 22.23
C LEU A 19 41.47 23.04 22.09
N TYR A 20 40.95 24.02 21.33
CA TYR A 20 41.56 25.34 21.21
C TYR A 20 41.71 26.02 22.57
N PHE A 21 40.64 26.10 23.36
CA PHE A 21 40.67 26.80 24.65
C PHE A 21 41.58 26.14 25.69
N ILE A 22 41.64 24.80 25.71
CA ILE A 22 42.55 24.04 26.59
C ILE A 22 44.00 24.31 26.21
N LEU A 23 44.35 24.17 24.92
CA LEU A 23 45.74 24.34 24.47
C LEU A 23 46.18 25.79 24.60
N ARG A 24 45.28 26.75 24.39
CA ARG A 24 45.55 28.19 24.52
C ARG A 24 46.02 28.59 25.92
N GLN A 25 45.64 27.84 26.97
CA GLN A 25 46.10 28.11 28.34
C GLN A 25 47.59 27.83 28.53
N ASN A 26 48.16 26.90 27.77
CA ASN A 26 49.49 26.35 28.00
C ASN A 26 50.44 26.49 26.79
N THR A 27 49.98 27.02 25.66
CA THR A 27 50.74 27.12 24.41
C THR A 27 50.49 28.44 23.68
N SER A 28 51.26 28.72 22.62
CA SER A 28 51.04 29.91 21.79
C SER A 28 49.70 29.84 21.03
N ILE A 29 49.11 31.00 20.73
CA ILE A 29 47.85 31.08 19.97
C ILE A 29 47.95 30.38 18.61
N THR A 30 49.12 30.43 17.97
CA THR A 30 49.41 29.77 16.71
C THR A 30 49.32 28.24 16.85
N VAL A 31 49.90 27.68 17.91
CA VAL A 31 49.85 26.23 18.18
C VAL A 31 48.43 25.78 18.49
N ALA A 32 47.69 26.54 19.31
CA ALA A 32 46.29 26.23 19.61
C ALA A 32 45.39 26.27 18.36
N LEU A 33 45.55 27.28 17.49
CA LEU A 33 44.80 27.39 16.23
C LEU A 33 45.16 26.27 15.25
N ALA A 34 46.44 25.95 15.10
CA ALA A 34 46.90 24.86 14.25
C ALA A 34 46.37 23.49 14.71
N ALA A 35 46.33 23.25 16.02
CA ALA A 35 45.78 22.02 16.59
C ALA A 35 44.26 21.90 16.36
N ALA A 36 43.51 22.98 16.54
CA ALA A 36 42.07 23.00 16.29
C ALA A 36 41.72 22.81 14.80
N LEU A 37 42.48 23.44 13.90
CA LEU A 37 42.38 23.22 12.46
C LEU A 37 42.75 21.78 12.08
N GLY A 38 43.84 21.25 12.63
CA GLY A 38 44.29 19.88 12.40
C GLY A 38 43.23 18.85 12.80
N TYR A 39 42.59 19.04 13.96
CA TYR A 39 41.45 18.21 14.38
C TYR A 39 40.28 18.31 13.39
N ALA A 40 39.86 19.53 13.03
CA ALA A 40 38.74 19.74 12.12
C ALA A 40 39.01 19.14 10.71
N ALA A 41 40.23 19.27 10.20
CA ALA A 41 40.66 18.69 8.93
C ALA A 41 40.71 17.15 8.99
N CYS A 42 41.24 16.57 10.07
CA CYS A 42 41.24 15.12 10.28
C CYS A 42 39.81 14.56 10.35
N TYR A 43 38.91 15.25 11.07
CA TYR A 43 37.52 14.88 11.12
C TYR A 43 36.87 14.96 9.72
N LEU A 44 37.06 16.05 8.98
CA LEU A 44 36.51 16.21 7.63
C LEU A 44 36.99 15.10 6.69
N PHE A 45 38.27 14.74 6.74
CA PHE A 45 38.81 13.64 5.95
C PHE A 45 38.11 12.31 6.24
N ILE A 46 37.85 12.01 7.52
CA ILE A 46 37.11 10.81 7.94
C ILE A 46 35.65 10.89 7.48
N ALA A 47 34.99 12.04 7.64
CA ALA A 47 33.59 12.25 7.28
C ALA A 47 33.37 12.13 5.76
N GLN A 48 34.26 12.68 4.93
CA GLN A 48 34.23 12.56 3.47
C GLN A 48 34.36 11.10 3.01
N ARG A 49 35.28 10.32 3.60
CA ARG A 49 35.40 8.89 3.31
C ARG A 49 34.18 8.09 3.73
N ALA A 50 33.41 8.58 4.70
CA ALA A 50 32.14 8.01 5.11
C ALA A 50 30.94 8.52 4.27
N ARG A 51 31.13 9.55 3.41
CA ARG A 51 30.05 10.32 2.76
C ARG A 51 29.05 10.90 3.77
N GLU A 52 29.55 11.35 4.91
CA GLU A 52 28.77 11.93 6.02
C GLU A 52 29.21 13.36 6.38
N ASP A 53 30.02 14.00 5.54
CA ASP A 53 30.39 15.40 5.73
C ASP A 53 29.17 16.32 5.57
N SER A 54 29.15 17.41 6.34
CA SER A 54 28.08 18.40 6.29
C SER A 54 28.65 19.81 6.21
N ALA A 55 27.85 20.77 5.75
CA ALA A 55 28.29 22.17 5.65
C ALA A 55 28.73 22.76 7.01
N ILE A 56 28.17 22.26 8.13
CA ILE A 56 28.61 22.63 9.48
C ILE A 56 30.06 22.22 9.72
N ASP A 57 30.44 21.02 9.29
CA ASP A 57 31.79 20.49 9.50
C ASP A 57 32.82 21.31 8.71
N TRP A 58 32.44 21.73 7.50
CA TRP A 58 33.21 22.66 6.68
C TRP A 58 33.30 24.06 7.30
N ALA A 59 32.21 24.58 7.88
CA ALA A 59 32.24 25.86 8.59
C ALA A 59 33.23 25.88 9.75
N PHE A 60 33.34 24.79 10.52
CA PHE A 60 34.34 24.68 11.58
C PHE A 60 35.77 24.72 11.03
N ALA A 61 36.07 23.95 9.97
CA ALA A 61 37.40 23.97 9.37
C ALA A 61 37.73 25.34 8.76
N SER A 62 36.78 25.97 8.06
CA SER A 62 36.95 27.32 7.51
C SER A 62 37.17 28.36 8.62
N PHE A 63 36.43 28.29 9.72
CA PHE A 63 36.61 29.18 10.87
C PHE A 63 38.04 29.11 11.43
N TRP A 64 38.57 27.90 11.63
CA TRP A 64 39.93 27.72 12.13
C TRP A 64 40.99 28.13 11.12
N ALA A 65 40.78 27.82 9.83
CA ALA A 65 41.70 28.21 8.78
C ALA A 65 41.79 29.74 8.65
N ILE A 66 40.66 30.43 8.62
CA ILE A 66 40.60 31.90 8.59
C ILE A 66 41.29 32.45 9.84
N SER A 67 40.97 31.93 11.02
CA SER A 67 41.56 32.39 12.28
C SER A 67 43.08 32.22 12.31
N LEU A 68 43.61 31.09 11.82
CA LEU A 68 45.05 30.83 11.72
C LEU A 68 45.72 31.78 10.72
N LEU A 69 45.13 31.95 9.53
CA LEU A 69 45.66 32.86 8.51
C LEU A 69 45.66 34.31 8.99
N THR A 70 44.58 34.77 9.64
CA THR A 70 44.54 36.10 10.25
C THR A 70 45.60 36.25 11.34
N ASN A 71 45.83 35.23 12.16
CA ASN A 71 46.87 35.27 13.18
C ASN A 71 48.29 35.32 12.60
N LEU A 72 48.53 34.68 11.47
CA LEU A 72 49.82 34.72 10.76
C LEU A 72 50.04 36.07 10.06
N ALA A 73 49.01 36.63 9.43
CA ALA A 73 49.10 37.87 8.66
C ALA A 73 49.00 39.14 9.51
N ALA A 74 48.14 39.13 10.54
CA ALA A 74 47.85 40.27 11.40
C ALA A 74 47.62 39.82 12.87
N PRO A 75 48.68 39.46 13.61
CA PRO A 75 48.56 38.89 14.97
C PRO A 75 47.79 39.76 15.96
N GLY A 76 47.93 41.09 15.86
CA GLY A 76 47.22 42.05 16.71
C GLY A 76 45.70 42.01 16.49
N LEU A 77 45.28 41.99 15.22
CA LEU A 77 43.87 41.86 14.83
C LEU A 77 43.30 40.51 15.27
N ALA A 78 44.03 39.42 15.03
CA ALA A 78 43.61 38.09 15.44
C ALA A 78 43.41 37.97 16.95
N ARG A 79 44.30 38.59 17.75
CA ARG A 79 44.17 38.61 19.21
C ARG A 79 42.89 39.33 19.65
N VAL A 80 42.54 40.45 19.02
CA VAL A 80 41.29 41.17 19.32
C VAL A 80 40.07 40.33 18.93
N VAL A 81 40.04 39.79 17.71
CA VAL A 81 38.92 39.00 17.20
C VAL A 81 38.72 37.73 18.01
N LEU A 82 39.77 36.95 18.28
CA LEU A 82 39.69 35.68 19.02
C LEU A 82 39.48 35.85 20.53
N ASN A 83 39.70 37.05 21.09
CA ASN A 83 39.38 37.35 22.48
C ASN A 83 37.97 37.91 22.65
N GLN A 84 37.58 38.85 21.81
CA GLN A 84 36.36 39.64 22.01
C GLN A 84 35.19 39.17 21.15
N TYR A 85 35.47 38.55 20.00
CA TYR A 85 34.50 38.24 18.95
C TYR A 85 34.56 36.79 18.46
N PHE A 86 35.16 35.87 19.24
CA PHE A 86 35.26 34.46 18.88
C PHE A 86 33.90 33.85 18.55
N THR A 87 32.92 34.02 19.45
CA THR A 87 31.56 33.50 19.30
C THR A 87 30.86 34.11 18.08
N THR A 88 31.08 35.40 17.82
CA THR A 88 30.55 36.11 16.64
C THR A 88 31.11 35.55 15.35
N GLY A 89 32.44 35.37 15.26
CA GLY A 89 33.07 34.76 14.09
C GLY A 89 32.58 33.33 13.83
N LEU A 90 32.39 32.55 14.91
CA LEU A 90 31.87 31.19 14.82
C LEU A 90 30.44 31.16 14.27
N TYR A 91 29.51 31.94 14.83
CA TYR A 91 28.13 31.96 14.35
C TYR A 91 27.98 32.57 12.96
N LEU A 92 28.88 33.46 12.54
CA LEU A 92 28.94 33.95 11.17
C LEU A 92 29.25 32.80 10.19
N CYS A 93 30.23 31.95 10.51
CA CYS A 93 30.54 30.76 9.72
C CYS A 93 29.40 29.74 9.71
N LEU A 94 28.73 29.51 10.86
CA LEU A 94 27.58 28.60 10.96
C LEU A 94 26.36 29.12 10.19
N LEU A 95 26.10 30.43 10.22
CA LEU A 95 25.05 31.08 9.43
C LEU A 95 25.32 30.90 7.93
N ALA A 96 26.57 31.12 7.50
CA ALA A 96 26.97 30.89 6.11
C ALA A 96 26.78 29.42 5.69
N ALA A 97 27.10 28.46 6.55
CA ALA A 97 26.85 27.03 6.29
C ALA A 97 25.37 26.65 6.22
N ALA A 98 24.48 27.39 6.89
CA ALA A 98 23.04 27.18 6.80
C ALA A 98 22.44 27.75 5.49
N ILE A 99 22.98 28.86 4.99
CA ILE A 99 22.42 29.63 3.87
C ILE A 99 23.05 29.27 2.52
N LEU A 100 24.38 29.15 2.45
CA LEU A 100 25.08 29.02 1.18
C LEU A 100 24.77 27.72 0.41
N PRO A 101 24.68 26.52 1.04
CA PRO A 101 24.39 25.31 0.27
C PRO A 101 23.03 25.36 -0.44
N PRO A 102 21.90 25.72 0.22
CA PRO A 102 20.62 25.90 -0.47
C PRO A 102 20.66 26.93 -1.60
N LEU A 103 21.33 28.08 -1.40
CA LEU A 103 21.44 29.13 -2.43
C LEU A 103 22.21 28.65 -3.67
N LEU A 104 23.18 27.75 -3.50
CA LEU A 104 23.99 27.18 -4.59
C LEU A 104 23.35 25.92 -5.19
N GLY A 105 22.08 25.62 -4.87
CA GLY A 105 21.40 24.41 -5.32
C GLY A 105 21.99 23.11 -4.77
N ARG A 106 22.80 23.19 -3.70
CA ARG A 106 23.37 22.04 -2.99
C ARG A 106 22.45 21.59 -1.87
N GLU A 107 22.65 20.35 -1.45
CA GLU A 107 21.83 19.74 -0.42
C GLU A 107 21.98 20.50 0.92
N PRO A 108 20.88 20.84 1.61
CA PRO A 108 20.94 21.53 2.90
C PRO A 108 21.66 20.68 3.95
N PHE A 109 22.36 21.31 4.88
CA PHE A 109 23.14 20.57 5.90
C PHE A 109 22.27 19.67 6.79
N THR A 110 20.99 20.00 6.96
CA THR A 110 19.99 19.25 7.72
C THR A 110 19.67 17.90 7.09
N ALA A 111 19.75 17.77 5.76
CA ALA A 111 19.44 16.55 5.04
C ALA A 111 20.39 15.40 5.40
N VAL A 112 21.69 15.70 5.62
CA VAL A 112 22.68 14.70 6.04
C VAL A 112 22.25 14.04 7.37
N PHE A 113 21.66 14.80 8.28
CA PHE A 113 21.16 14.29 9.56
C PHE A 113 19.83 13.55 9.39
N ALA A 114 18.93 14.08 8.57
CA ALA A 114 17.63 13.45 8.31
C ALA A 114 17.78 12.08 7.63
N LYS A 115 18.74 11.91 6.71
CA LYS A 115 19.03 10.64 6.02
C LYS A 115 19.38 9.50 6.99
N ARG A 116 20.00 9.80 8.15
CA ARG A 116 20.32 8.79 9.18
C ARG A 116 19.09 8.23 9.90
N LYS A 117 17.96 8.95 9.86
CA LYS A 117 16.74 8.61 10.62
C LYS A 117 15.55 8.26 9.72
N THR A 118 15.72 8.30 8.41
CA THR A 118 14.64 8.16 7.43
C THR A 118 14.98 7.11 6.38
N ASN A 119 13.96 6.37 5.93
CA ASN A 119 14.12 5.31 4.93
C ASN A 119 14.70 5.88 3.61
N PRO A 120 15.73 5.24 3.00
CA PRO A 120 16.34 5.68 1.75
C PRO A 120 15.38 5.94 0.59
N VAL A 121 14.26 5.21 0.52
CA VAL A 121 13.23 5.41 -0.51
C VAL A 121 12.61 6.81 -0.44
N LEU A 122 12.56 7.41 0.74
CA LEU A 122 11.95 8.71 0.97
C LEU A 122 12.88 9.89 0.66
N TRP A 123 14.19 9.67 0.52
CA TRP A 123 15.18 10.75 0.34
C TRP A 123 14.96 11.58 -0.93
N GLN A 124 14.35 10.99 -1.95
CA GLN A 124 14.02 11.67 -3.21
C GLN A 124 12.63 12.30 -3.23
N SER A 125 11.81 12.09 -2.20
CA SER A 125 10.47 12.65 -2.11
C SER A 125 10.51 14.18 -2.02
N ARG A 126 9.49 14.84 -2.58
CA ARG A 126 9.33 16.30 -2.49
C ARG A 126 9.22 16.77 -1.04
N GLN A 127 8.52 16.02 -0.20
CA GLN A 127 8.34 16.31 1.22
C GLN A 127 9.66 16.27 1.99
N PHE A 128 10.48 15.23 1.78
CA PHE A 128 11.78 15.11 2.43
C PHE A 128 12.70 16.28 2.07
N LYS A 129 12.78 16.64 0.78
CA LYS A 129 13.58 17.79 0.32
C LYS A 129 13.08 19.10 0.93
N ARG A 130 11.76 19.32 0.91
CA ARG A 130 11.15 20.56 1.40
C ARG A 130 11.30 20.75 2.92
N ILE A 131 11.13 19.68 3.71
CA ILE A 131 11.33 19.74 5.16
C ILE A 131 12.77 20.16 5.46
N ASN A 132 13.75 19.56 4.79
CA ASN A 132 15.16 19.86 5.05
C ASN A 132 15.55 21.28 4.62
N GLU A 133 15.02 21.80 3.51
CA GLU A 133 15.17 23.21 3.12
C GLU A 133 14.65 24.15 4.22
N LEU A 134 13.41 23.93 4.68
CA LEU A 134 12.79 24.76 5.71
C LEU A 134 13.50 24.64 7.06
N MET A 135 13.96 23.43 7.41
CA MET A 135 14.77 23.23 8.61
C MET A 135 16.09 24.00 8.53
N SER A 136 16.75 24.02 7.37
CA SER A 136 18.00 24.78 7.19
C SER A 136 17.78 26.27 7.29
N LEU A 137 16.65 26.80 6.76
CA LEU A 137 16.27 28.19 6.94
C LEU A 137 15.94 28.53 8.40
N GLY A 138 15.26 27.64 9.13
CA GLY A 138 15.01 27.82 10.56
C GLY A 138 16.31 27.85 11.37
N TRP A 139 17.27 26.99 11.03
CA TRP A 139 18.60 27.04 11.63
C TRP A 139 19.40 28.29 11.24
N ALA A 140 19.25 28.81 10.02
CA ALA A 140 19.83 30.09 9.65
C ALA A 140 19.28 31.22 10.53
N ALA A 141 17.97 31.25 10.80
CA ALA A 141 17.38 32.22 11.74
C ALA A 141 17.92 32.05 13.17
N ILE A 142 18.06 30.81 13.64
CA ILE A 142 18.66 30.52 14.96
C ILE A 142 20.10 31.02 15.03
N PHE A 143 20.92 30.75 14.01
CA PHE A 143 22.31 31.22 13.97
C PHE A 143 22.42 32.74 13.83
N LEU A 144 21.50 33.39 13.12
CA LEU A 144 21.43 34.84 13.05
C LEU A 144 21.12 35.43 14.43
N ILE A 145 20.16 34.87 15.17
CA ILE A 145 19.86 35.32 16.54
C ILE A 145 21.07 35.09 17.45
N CYS A 146 21.74 33.94 17.34
CA CYS A 146 22.97 33.66 18.09
C CYS A 146 24.09 34.64 17.77
N LEU A 147 24.23 35.03 16.49
CA LEU A 147 25.19 36.04 16.03
C LEU A 147 24.87 37.42 16.62
N LEU A 148 23.59 37.80 16.69
CA LEU A 148 23.18 39.07 17.32
C LEU A 148 23.40 39.04 18.84
N LEU A 149 23.05 37.94 19.51
CA LEU A 149 23.30 37.75 20.94
C LEU A 149 24.78 37.78 21.29
N SER A 150 25.66 37.32 20.38
CA SER A 150 27.11 37.38 20.59
C SER A 150 27.70 38.78 20.45
N LEU A 151 26.92 39.79 20.07
CA LEU A 151 27.32 41.21 20.03
C LEU A 151 26.99 42.00 21.30
N LEU A 152 26.31 41.38 22.28
CA LEU A 152 25.97 42.03 23.56
C LEU A 152 27.22 42.51 24.31
N PRO A 153 27.17 43.62 25.06
CA PRO A 153 28.37 44.22 25.65
C PRO A 153 29.09 43.33 26.67
N ASP A 154 28.37 42.53 27.46
CA ASP A 154 28.95 41.67 28.51
C ASP A 154 29.58 40.37 27.98
N PRO A 155 30.87 40.08 28.24
CA PRO A 155 31.56 38.89 27.73
C PRO A 155 30.96 37.55 28.14
N LYS A 156 30.38 37.43 29.35
CA LYS A 156 29.75 36.19 29.81
C LYS A 156 28.46 35.92 29.03
N SER A 157 27.67 36.97 28.83
CA SER A 157 26.43 36.95 28.06
C SER A 157 26.67 36.60 26.58
N ARG A 158 27.75 37.13 25.97
CA ARG A 158 28.15 36.81 24.58
C ARG A 158 28.39 35.31 24.35
N ALA A 159 28.87 34.60 25.36
CA ALA A 159 29.16 33.16 25.26
C ALA A 159 27.97 32.30 25.69
N ALA A 160 27.31 32.65 26.78
CA ALA A 160 26.25 31.82 27.37
C ALA A 160 24.92 31.90 26.63
N LEU A 161 24.46 33.10 26.27
CA LEU A 161 23.12 33.29 25.70
C LEU A 161 22.91 32.60 24.34
N PRO A 162 23.87 32.63 23.39
CA PRO A 162 23.73 31.86 22.15
C PRO A 162 23.61 30.35 22.40
N ILE A 163 24.39 29.80 23.33
CA ILE A 163 24.36 28.36 23.66
C ILE A 163 23.00 28.00 24.28
N LEU A 164 22.55 28.78 25.25
CA LEU A 164 21.24 28.60 25.87
C LEU A 164 20.12 28.70 24.83
N PHE A 165 20.22 29.65 23.90
CA PHE A 165 19.24 29.79 22.82
C PHE A 165 19.22 28.57 21.89
N VAL A 166 20.38 28.04 21.48
CA VAL A 166 20.44 26.79 20.71
C VAL A 166 19.84 25.61 21.49
N MET A 167 20.12 25.52 22.80
CA MET A 167 19.58 24.45 23.65
C MET A 167 18.06 24.51 23.82
N PHE A 168 17.51 25.70 24.08
CA PHE A 168 16.09 25.87 24.39
C PHE A 168 15.21 26.17 23.17
N ALA A 169 15.76 26.68 22.08
CA ALA A 169 15.03 26.94 20.84
C ALA A 169 15.44 25.98 19.71
N GLY A 170 16.75 25.82 19.45
CA GLY A 170 17.25 25.02 18.32
C GLY A 170 17.01 23.51 18.43
N ILE A 171 17.26 22.92 19.60
CA ILE A 171 17.03 21.48 19.81
C ILE A 171 15.52 21.14 19.74
N PRO A 172 14.62 21.86 20.44
CA PRO A 172 13.18 21.61 20.32
C PRO A 172 12.66 21.84 18.89
N PHE A 173 13.14 22.87 18.20
CA PHE A 173 12.80 23.13 16.80
C PHE A 173 13.14 21.92 15.93
N THR A 174 14.36 21.37 16.06
CA THR A 174 14.81 20.21 15.27
C THR A 174 13.98 18.96 15.54
N LYS A 175 13.49 18.78 16.77
CA LYS A 175 12.66 17.62 17.14
C LYS A 175 11.20 17.78 16.71
N LYS A 176 10.61 18.97 16.85
CA LYS A 176 9.17 19.17 16.70
C LYS A 176 8.74 19.65 15.31
N PHE A 177 9.60 20.37 14.60
CA PHE A 177 9.23 20.99 13.33
C PHE A 177 8.85 19.99 12.22
N PRO A 178 9.58 18.87 12.00
CA PRO A 178 9.21 17.90 10.95
C PRO A 178 7.81 17.31 11.16
N ASP A 179 7.52 16.87 12.38
CA ASP A 179 6.22 16.28 12.74
C ASP A 179 5.09 17.31 12.62
N TRP A 180 5.34 18.54 13.07
CA TRP A 180 4.40 19.65 12.92
C TRP A 180 4.12 19.97 11.44
N TYR A 181 5.17 19.99 10.60
CA TYR A 181 5.04 20.27 9.17
C TYR A 181 4.23 19.19 8.46
N LEU A 182 4.48 17.91 8.78
CA LEU A 182 3.71 16.79 8.24
C LEU A 182 2.24 16.86 8.68
N ALA A 183 1.97 17.06 9.98
CA ALA A 183 0.61 17.18 10.49
C ALA A 183 -0.13 18.41 9.90
N ARG A 184 0.59 19.50 9.63
CA ARG A 184 0.05 20.67 8.93
C ARG A 184 -0.25 20.35 7.46
N ALA A 185 0.67 19.70 6.75
CA ALA A 185 0.45 19.31 5.35
C ALA A 185 -0.74 18.35 5.21
N GLU A 186 -0.88 17.39 6.14
CA GLU A 186 -2.03 16.49 6.21
C GLU A 186 -3.34 17.24 6.49
N ARG A 187 -3.33 18.22 7.41
CA ARG A 187 -4.48 19.10 7.66
C ARG A 187 -4.83 19.95 6.45
N GLU A 188 -3.86 20.60 5.81
CA GLU A 188 -4.09 21.39 4.60
C GLU A 188 -4.61 20.52 3.44
N GLU A 189 -4.17 19.27 3.33
CA GLU A 189 -4.68 18.32 2.33
C GLU A 189 -6.11 17.85 2.68
N ARG A 190 -6.40 17.66 3.97
CA ARG A 190 -7.75 17.34 4.48
C ARG A 190 -8.72 18.51 4.29
N GLU A 191 -8.30 19.72 4.64
CA GLU A 191 -9.05 20.97 4.43
C GLU A 191 -9.22 21.25 2.93
N LYS A 192 -8.22 20.97 2.08
CA LYS A 192 -8.40 21.03 0.61
C LYS A 192 -9.36 19.97 0.09
N LYS A 193 -9.45 18.80 0.72
CA LYS A 193 -10.45 17.77 0.40
C LYS A 193 -11.85 18.15 0.91
N GLU A 194 -11.94 18.83 2.05
CA GLU A 194 -13.21 19.27 2.67
C GLU A 194 -13.74 20.59 2.06
N ALA A 195 -12.85 21.49 1.63
CA ALA A 195 -13.15 22.76 0.96
C ALA A 195 -13.08 22.66 -0.57
N ALA A 196 -12.61 21.53 -1.11
CA ALA A 196 -12.88 21.21 -2.50
C ALA A 196 -14.40 21.20 -2.66
N PRO A 197 -14.97 21.85 -3.69
CA PRO A 197 -16.34 21.59 -4.05
C PRO A 197 -16.50 20.07 -4.17
N ALA A 198 -17.68 19.55 -3.80
CA ALA A 198 -18.04 18.15 -4.00
C ALA A 198 -17.40 17.67 -5.29
N PRO A 199 -16.64 16.55 -5.26
CA PRO A 199 -15.73 16.17 -6.34
C PRO A 199 -16.44 16.46 -7.63
N LEU A 200 -15.81 17.25 -8.52
CA LEU A 200 -16.39 17.55 -9.83
C LEU A 200 -16.92 16.22 -10.33
N VAL A 201 -18.24 16.09 -10.30
CA VAL A 201 -18.96 15.16 -11.16
C VAL A 201 -18.51 15.69 -12.50
N GLY A 202 -17.46 15.07 -13.05
CA GLY A 202 -16.93 15.41 -14.36
C GLY A 202 -18.16 15.52 -15.24
N PRO A 203 -18.25 16.61 -16.02
CA PRO A 203 -19.49 17.28 -16.39
C PRO A 203 -20.64 16.31 -16.31
N GLU A 204 -21.53 16.51 -15.32
CA GLU A 204 -22.81 15.80 -15.20
C GLU A 204 -23.23 15.46 -16.61
N THR A 205 -23.08 14.18 -17.00
CA THR A 205 -22.99 13.81 -18.40
C THR A 205 -24.24 14.32 -19.06
N THR A 206 -24.14 15.47 -19.73
CA THR A 206 -25.27 16.14 -20.32
C THR A 206 -25.73 15.19 -21.40
N GLY A 207 -26.83 14.50 -21.10
CA GLY A 207 -27.53 13.63 -22.03
C GLY A 207 -26.89 12.26 -22.23
N ARG A 208 -26.88 11.41 -21.20
CA ARG A 208 -27.35 10.03 -21.39
C ARG A 208 -27.83 9.45 -20.06
N PRO A 209 -29.13 9.16 -19.88
CA PRO A 209 -29.58 8.50 -18.66
C PRO A 209 -28.81 7.19 -18.52
N GLN A 210 -28.33 6.88 -17.31
CA GLN A 210 -28.02 5.50 -16.96
C GLN A 210 -29.28 4.71 -17.30
N ARG A 211 -29.22 3.86 -18.34
CA ARG A 211 -30.33 2.95 -18.62
C ARG A 211 -30.60 2.19 -17.35
N ASP A 212 -31.78 2.43 -16.80
CA ASP A 212 -32.16 1.88 -15.52
C ASP A 212 -32.11 0.34 -15.62
N ALA A 213 -31.82 -0.36 -14.51
CA ALA A 213 -31.73 -1.81 -14.48
C ALA A 213 -32.98 -2.51 -15.10
N MET A 214 -34.14 -1.87 -15.08
CA MET A 214 -35.40 -2.23 -15.73
C MET A 214 -35.36 -2.16 -17.27
N GLU A 215 -34.62 -1.24 -17.89
CA GLU A 215 -34.40 -1.24 -19.34
C GLU A 215 -33.48 -2.39 -19.77
N LYS A 216 -32.43 -2.69 -18.99
CA LYS A 216 -31.59 -3.88 -19.21
C LYS A 216 -32.41 -5.16 -19.09
N ARG A 217 -33.30 -5.25 -18.09
CA ARG A 217 -34.24 -6.37 -17.88
C ARG A 217 -35.20 -6.55 -19.06
N LYS A 218 -35.78 -5.47 -19.59
CA LYS A 218 -36.69 -5.52 -20.75
C LYS A 218 -35.97 -5.92 -22.04
N MET A 219 -34.74 -5.42 -22.27
CA MET A 219 -33.95 -5.78 -23.44
C MET A 219 -33.46 -7.23 -23.42
N ALA A 220 -32.99 -7.74 -22.27
CA ALA A 220 -32.54 -9.13 -22.15
C ALA A 220 -33.70 -10.14 -22.34
N ALA A 221 -34.90 -9.80 -21.86
CA ALA A 221 -36.10 -10.62 -22.01
C ALA A 221 -36.64 -10.73 -23.46
N ALA A 222 -36.20 -9.85 -24.37
CA ALA A 222 -36.65 -9.84 -25.77
C ALA A 222 -35.80 -10.73 -26.70
N LEU A 223 -34.77 -11.40 -26.16
CA LEU A 223 -33.81 -12.18 -26.93
C LEU A 223 -33.98 -13.68 -26.65
N GLY A 224 -33.62 -14.55 -27.60
CA GLY A 224 -33.76 -16.00 -27.49
C GLY A 224 -32.92 -16.65 -26.38
N PRO A 225 -32.99 -17.99 -26.23
CA PRO A 225 -32.25 -18.70 -25.19
C PRO A 225 -30.74 -18.65 -25.44
N ILE A 226 -29.94 -18.56 -24.38
CA ILE A 226 -28.48 -18.66 -24.44
C ILE A 226 -28.13 -20.15 -24.51
N LYS A 227 -27.51 -20.60 -25.60
CA LYS A 227 -27.07 -21.99 -25.77
C LYS A 227 -25.57 -22.15 -25.59
N LYS A 228 -24.78 -21.17 -26.04
CA LYS A 228 -23.31 -21.20 -25.95
C LYS A 228 -22.75 -19.95 -25.26
N ALA A 229 -21.96 -20.17 -24.22
CA ALA A 229 -21.22 -19.16 -23.49
C ALA A 229 -19.71 -19.32 -23.70
N LEU A 230 -19.06 -18.28 -24.23
CA LEU A 230 -17.60 -18.19 -24.33
C LEU A 230 -17.05 -17.32 -23.21
N VAL A 231 -16.12 -17.86 -22.43
CA VAL A 231 -15.40 -17.11 -21.41
C VAL A 231 -14.05 -16.67 -21.94
N ILE A 232 -13.84 -15.36 -21.96
CA ILE A 232 -12.54 -14.73 -22.19
C ILE A 232 -11.91 -14.48 -20.82
N PHE A 233 -11.01 -15.39 -20.42
CA PHE A 233 -10.43 -15.40 -19.10
C PHE A 233 -9.06 -14.70 -19.06
N GLY A 234 -9.04 -13.54 -18.43
CA GLY A 234 -7.94 -12.58 -18.41
C GLY A 234 -6.95 -12.69 -17.27
N SER A 235 -7.15 -13.61 -16.32
CA SER A 235 -6.28 -13.68 -15.13
C SER A 235 -4.89 -14.20 -15.49
N PRO A 236 -3.81 -13.46 -15.14
CA PRO A 236 -2.45 -13.97 -15.34
C PRO A 236 -2.12 -15.19 -14.47
N ARG A 237 -2.94 -15.48 -13.45
CA ARG A 237 -2.79 -16.68 -12.60
C ARG A 237 -3.39 -17.94 -13.23
N GLY A 238 -4.02 -17.83 -14.41
CA GLY A 238 -4.66 -18.96 -15.09
C GLY A 238 -5.70 -19.68 -14.21
N ALA A 239 -5.85 -20.99 -14.42
CA ALA A 239 -6.78 -21.83 -13.68
C ALA A 239 -6.48 -21.97 -12.18
N LYS A 240 -5.28 -21.55 -11.73
CA LYS A 240 -4.87 -21.62 -10.32
C LYS A 240 -5.32 -20.40 -9.50
N GLY A 241 -5.88 -19.38 -10.14
CA GLY A 241 -6.29 -18.13 -9.48
C GLY A 241 -7.70 -18.19 -8.87
N HIS A 242 -7.95 -17.35 -7.86
CA HIS A 242 -9.26 -17.23 -7.20
C HIS A 242 -10.38 -16.82 -8.17
N THR A 243 -10.08 -16.00 -9.17
CA THR A 243 -11.03 -15.64 -10.24
C THR A 243 -11.59 -16.89 -10.91
N HIS A 244 -10.75 -17.90 -11.18
CA HIS A 244 -11.18 -19.15 -11.81
C HIS A 244 -12.07 -19.97 -10.87
N THR A 245 -11.67 -20.12 -9.60
CA THR A 245 -12.47 -20.85 -8.61
C THR A 245 -13.88 -20.28 -8.44
N LEU A 246 -14.00 -18.95 -8.40
CA LEU A 246 -15.29 -18.27 -8.29
C LEU A 246 -16.09 -18.38 -9.60
N LEU A 247 -15.42 -18.19 -10.74
CA LEU A 247 -16.02 -18.33 -12.07
C LEU A 247 -16.61 -19.72 -12.29
N GLU A 248 -15.91 -20.79 -11.90
CA GLU A 248 -16.39 -22.16 -12.10
C GLU A 248 -17.72 -22.43 -11.40
N ARG A 249 -18.00 -21.78 -10.26
CA ARG A 249 -19.32 -21.90 -9.62
C ARG A 249 -20.43 -21.23 -10.42
N PHE A 250 -20.15 -20.09 -11.04
CA PHE A 250 -21.06 -19.45 -11.99
C PHE A 250 -21.27 -20.32 -13.25
N LEU A 251 -20.18 -20.84 -13.84
CA LEU A 251 -20.28 -21.71 -15.02
C LEU A 251 -20.99 -23.03 -14.73
N GLN A 252 -20.88 -23.57 -13.51
CA GLN A 252 -21.64 -24.73 -13.10
C GLN A 252 -23.15 -24.47 -13.16
N GLY A 253 -23.60 -23.29 -12.72
CA GLY A 253 -25.01 -22.89 -12.81
C GLY A 253 -25.52 -22.83 -14.26
N LEU A 254 -24.67 -22.39 -15.20
CA LEU A 254 -24.97 -22.42 -16.63
C LEU A 254 -25.07 -23.85 -17.17
N ARG A 255 -24.06 -24.69 -16.91
CA ARG A 255 -23.97 -26.07 -17.43
C ARG A 255 -25.12 -26.95 -16.92
N ASP A 256 -25.46 -26.84 -15.63
CA ASP A 256 -26.58 -27.59 -15.03
C ASP A 256 -27.94 -27.22 -15.64
N ASN A 257 -28.03 -26.12 -16.39
CA ASN A 257 -29.23 -25.64 -17.07
C ASN A 257 -29.08 -25.67 -18.61
N GLY A 258 -28.18 -26.52 -19.11
CA GLY A 258 -28.11 -26.85 -20.54
C GLY A 258 -27.34 -25.85 -21.41
N VAL A 259 -26.60 -24.91 -20.82
CA VAL A 259 -25.74 -23.98 -21.56
C VAL A 259 -24.36 -24.59 -21.75
N GLU A 260 -23.89 -24.70 -23.00
CA GLU A 260 -22.53 -25.09 -23.32
C GLU A 260 -21.56 -23.96 -22.90
N THR A 261 -20.56 -24.29 -22.09
CA THR A 261 -19.54 -23.31 -21.64
C THR A 261 -18.17 -23.67 -22.18
N GLU A 262 -17.51 -22.70 -22.81
CA GLU A 262 -16.13 -22.81 -23.28
C GLU A 262 -15.29 -21.73 -22.60
N THR A 263 -14.13 -22.09 -22.02
CA THR A 263 -13.24 -21.12 -21.37
C THR A 263 -11.90 -21.02 -22.08
N VAL A 264 -11.54 -19.81 -22.49
CA VAL A 264 -10.24 -19.48 -23.09
C VAL A 264 -9.40 -18.75 -22.05
N LEU A 265 -8.34 -19.41 -21.58
CA LEU A 265 -7.31 -18.80 -20.74
C LEU A 265 -6.38 -17.96 -21.62
N LEU A 266 -6.53 -16.63 -21.61
CA LEU A 266 -5.73 -15.75 -22.46
C LEU A 266 -4.22 -15.81 -22.15
N ILE A 267 -3.86 -16.19 -20.92
CA ILE A 267 -2.45 -16.36 -20.52
C ILE A 267 -1.76 -17.52 -21.24
N GLU A 268 -2.52 -18.47 -21.77
CA GLU A 268 -2.02 -19.61 -22.56
C GLU A 268 -1.99 -19.30 -24.07
N LYS A 269 -2.39 -18.09 -24.46
CA LYS A 269 -2.48 -17.66 -25.86
C LYS A 269 -1.41 -16.64 -26.20
N THR A 270 -0.92 -16.72 -27.43
CA THR A 270 -0.08 -15.68 -28.02
C THR A 270 -0.99 -14.61 -28.62
N ILE A 271 -1.03 -13.43 -27.99
CA ILE A 271 -1.77 -12.27 -28.49
C ILE A 271 -0.83 -11.07 -28.49
N ARG A 272 -0.29 -10.73 -29.65
CA ARG A 272 0.54 -9.52 -29.80
C ARG A 272 -0.31 -8.25 -29.65
N PRO A 273 0.21 -7.14 -29.13
CA PRO A 273 -0.50 -5.86 -29.11
C PRO A 273 -0.92 -5.41 -30.52
N CYS A 274 -2.00 -4.64 -30.61
CA CYS A 274 -2.42 -4.04 -31.88
C CYS A 274 -1.37 -3.03 -32.37
N SER A 275 -0.99 -3.12 -33.65
CA SER A 275 -0.04 -2.18 -34.28
C SER A 275 -0.72 -0.95 -34.90
N GLY A 276 -2.05 -0.87 -34.90
CA GLY A 276 -2.78 0.26 -35.50
C GLY A 276 -2.62 0.39 -37.02
N CYS A 277 -2.20 -0.67 -37.73
CA CYS A 277 -1.89 -0.61 -39.16
C CYS A 277 -3.11 -0.61 -40.09
N PHE A 278 -4.31 -0.84 -39.55
CA PHE A 278 -5.60 -0.94 -40.27
C PHE A 278 -5.67 -1.93 -41.44
N SER A 279 -4.69 -2.83 -41.59
CA SER A 279 -4.68 -3.79 -42.70
C SER A 279 -5.90 -4.72 -42.67
N CYS A 280 -6.44 -5.03 -41.48
CA CYS A 280 -7.69 -5.78 -41.32
C CYS A 280 -8.95 -5.07 -41.82
N TRP A 281 -8.86 -3.79 -42.17
CA TRP A 281 -9.91 -3.04 -42.85
C TRP A 281 -9.60 -2.76 -44.31
N THR A 282 -8.33 -2.50 -44.64
CA THR A 282 -7.95 -1.96 -45.96
C THR A 282 -7.33 -2.99 -46.91
N LYS A 283 -6.47 -3.90 -46.43
CA LYS A 283 -5.71 -4.85 -47.26
C LYS A 283 -6.31 -6.25 -47.23
N THR A 284 -6.68 -6.70 -46.04
CA THR A 284 -7.22 -8.02 -45.76
C THR A 284 -8.48 -7.88 -44.90
N PRO A 285 -9.62 -7.43 -45.48
CA PRO A 285 -10.84 -7.14 -44.72
C PRO A 285 -11.27 -8.32 -43.83
N GLY A 286 -11.36 -8.09 -42.52
CA GLY A 286 -11.73 -9.11 -41.53
C GLY A 286 -10.59 -10.03 -41.07
N VAL A 287 -9.37 -9.87 -41.61
CA VAL A 287 -8.22 -10.72 -41.27
C VAL A 287 -7.04 -9.85 -40.82
N CYS A 288 -6.50 -10.12 -39.63
CA CYS A 288 -5.34 -9.41 -39.10
C CYS A 288 -4.04 -9.91 -39.74
N ILE A 289 -3.04 -9.03 -39.88
CA ILE A 289 -1.70 -9.40 -40.38
C ILE A 289 -0.88 -10.22 -39.37
N HIS A 290 -1.22 -10.13 -38.08
CA HIS A 290 -0.55 -10.89 -37.04
C HIS A 290 -1.04 -12.34 -37.11
N LYS A 291 -0.10 -13.26 -37.36
CA LYS A 291 -0.31 -14.71 -37.30
C LYS A 291 -0.13 -15.17 -35.86
N ASP A 292 -1.19 -15.07 -35.08
CA ASP A 292 -1.29 -15.55 -33.71
C ASP A 292 -2.73 -15.96 -33.38
N ASP A 293 -3.00 -16.31 -32.12
CA ASP A 293 -4.22 -17.02 -31.75
C ASP A 293 -5.50 -16.20 -31.91
N MET A 294 -5.42 -14.88 -32.13
CA MET A 294 -6.61 -14.02 -32.20
C MET A 294 -7.60 -14.43 -33.29
N ALA A 295 -7.14 -14.92 -34.45
CA ALA A 295 -8.06 -15.29 -35.54
C ALA A 295 -9.04 -16.38 -35.09
N GLU A 296 -8.54 -17.41 -34.41
CA GLU A 296 -9.36 -18.48 -33.85
C GLU A 296 -10.30 -17.95 -32.74
N LEU A 297 -9.79 -17.08 -31.87
CA LEU A 297 -10.59 -16.54 -30.77
C LEU A 297 -11.75 -15.65 -31.24
N LEU A 298 -11.55 -14.87 -32.30
CA LEU A 298 -12.62 -14.04 -32.89
C LEU A 298 -13.71 -14.91 -33.52
N GLU A 299 -13.35 -16.04 -34.14
CA GLU A 299 -14.32 -16.98 -34.68
C GLU A 299 -15.13 -17.67 -33.58
N ARG A 300 -14.48 -18.09 -32.49
CA ARG A 300 -15.17 -18.60 -31.29
C ARG A 300 -16.13 -17.54 -30.70
N GLU A 301 -15.70 -16.28 -30.61
CA GLU A 301 -16.54 -15.17 -30.12
C GLU A 301 -17.77 -14.96 -31.02
N ARG A 302 -17.60 -15.07 -32.34
CA ARG A 302 -18.69 -14.92 -33.31
C ARG A 302 -19.81 -15.93 -33.11
N GLN A 303 -19.46 -17.15 -32.72
CA GLN A 303 -20.38 -18.28 -32.52
C GLN A 303 -21.07 -18.28 -31.15
N ALA A 304 -20.65 -17.44 -30.20
CA ALA A 304 -21.21 -17.43 -28.85
C ALA A 304 -22.48 -16.58 -28.74
N ASP A 305 -23.44 -17.03 -27.93
CA ASP A 305 -24.63 -16.24 -27.56
C ASP A 305 -24.29 -15.26 -26.43
N LEU A 306 -23.43 -15.72 -25.53
CA LEU A 306 -22.92 -14.99 -24.37
C LEU A 306 -21.39 -14.95 -24.39
N VAL A 307 -20.81 -13.77 -24.20
CA VAL A 307 -19.37 -13.60 -23.95
C VAL A 307 -19.17 -13.11 -22.53
N VAL A 308 -18.49 -13.93 -21.72
CA VAL A 308 -18.13 -13.62 -20.34
C VAL A 308 -16.70 -13.10 -20.29
N PHE A 309 -16.51 -11.84 -19.92
CA PHE A 309 -15.18 -11.27 -19.66
C PHE A 309 -14.82 -11.48 -18.19
N ALA A 310 -14.05 -12.53 -17.92
CA ALA A 310 -13.67 -12.95 -16.56
C ALA A 310 -12.23 -12.57 -16.22
N GLN A 311 -12.02 -11.73 -15.21
CA GLN A 311 -10.69 -11.19 -14.92
C GLN A 311 -10.53 -10.67 -13.48
N PRO A 312 -9.30 -10.53 -12.97
CA PRO A 312 -9.05 -9.67 -11.82
C PRO A 312 -9.07 -8.19 -12.23
N LEU A 313 -9.38 -7.31 -11.28
CA LEU A 313 -9.29 -5.86 -11.43
C LEU A 313 -7.85 -5.39 -11.23
N TYR A 314 -7.16 -5.02 -12.30
CA TYR A 314 -5.80 -4.49 -12.25
C TYR A 314 -5.80 -3.02 -12.68
N VAL A 315 -5.28 -2.14 -11.82
CA VAL A 315 -5.25 -0.68 -12.05
C VAL A 315 -6.62 -0.14 -12.44
N PHE A 316 -7.66 -0.53 -11.69
CA PHE A 316 -9.06 -0.12 -11.89
C PHE A 316 -9.62 -0.46 -13.29
N SER A 317 -9.00 -1.41 -13.99
CA SER A 317 -9.35 -1.83 -15.35
C SER A 317 -9.06 -3.32 -15.58
N VAL A 318 -9.05 -3.72 -16.85
CA VAL A 318 -8.72 -5.06 -17.34
C VAL A 318 -7.20 -5.33 -17.25
N PRO A 319 -6.75 -6.57 -17.07
CA PRO A 319 -5.34 -6.93 -17.22
C PRO A 319 -4.83 -6.66 -18.65
N GLY A 320 -3.52 -6.44 -18.80
CA GLY A 320 -2.90 -6.12 -20.10
C GLY A 320 -3.19 -7.14 -21.21
N ILE A 321 -3.20 -8.45 -20.89
CA ILE A 321 -3.53 -9.50 -21.85
C ILE A 321 -4.99 -9.39 -22.35
N THR A 322 -5.93 -9.05 -21.46
CA THR A 322 -7.33 -8.80 -21.84
C THR A 322 -7.45 -7.52 -22.65
N LYS A 323 -6.69 -6.48 -22.33
CA LYS A 323 -6.66 -5.25 -23.13
C LYS A 323 -6.18 -5.52 -24.56
N ASN A 324 -5.13 -6.33 -24.72
CA ASN A 324 -4.64 -6.75 -26.04
C ASN A 324 -5.73 -7.50 -26.83
N TYR A 325 -6.47 -8.40 -26.18
CA TYR A 325 -7.63 -9.07 -26.80
C TYR A 325 -8.68 -8.05 -27.27
N LEU A 326 -9.09 -7.13 -26.38
CA LEU A 326 -10.10 -6.11 -26.69
C LEU A 326 -9.67 -5.20 -27.86
N ASP A 327 -8.42 -4.73 -27.85
CA ASP A 327 -7.86 -3.84 -28.89
C ASP A 327 -7.76 -4.51 -30.25
N ARG A 328 -7.74 -5.85 -30.28
CA ARG A 328 -7.60 -6.66 -31.49
C ARG A 328 -8.90 -7.21 -32.03
N ARG A 329 -10.06 -6.75 -31.53
CA ARG A 329 -11.40 -7.10 -32.06
C ARG A 329 -11.81 -6.31 -33.31
N LEU A 330 -11.00 -5.36 -33.76
CA LEU A 330 -11.27 -4.56 -34.97
C LEU A 330 -11.66 -5.36 -36.23
N PRO A 331 -11.11 -6.57 -36.51
CA PRO A 331 -11.52 -7.38 -37.66
C PRO A 331 -13.02 -7.73 -37.69
N MET A 332 -13.69 -7.76 -36.53
CA MET A 332 -15.13 -8.02 -36.40
C MET A 332 -16.01 -6.86 -36.90
N LEU A 333 -15.41 -5.71 -37.19
CA LEU A 333 -16.09 -4.46 -37.52
C LEU A 333 -15.78 -4.01 -38.95
N MET A 334 -16.70 -3.26 -39.54
CA MET A 334 -16.52 -2.54 -40.81
C MET A 334 -15.92 -1.15 -40.55
N PRO A 335 -15.10 -0.60 -41.47
CA PRO A 335 -14.45 0.70 -41.28
C PRO A 335 -15.41 1.90 -41.34
N HIS A 336 -16.60 1.74 -41.93
CA HIS A 336 -17.58 2.82 -42.08
C HIS A 336 -18.20 3.21 -40.75
N LEU A 337 -18.64 4.47 -40.65
CA LEU A 337 -19.35 4.98 -39.48
C LEU A 337 -20.86 5.02 -39.77
N VAL A 338 -21.64 4.52 -38.82
CA VAL A 338 -23.11 4.57 -38.84
C VAL A 338 -23.59 4.98 -37.45
N GLU A 339 -24.80 5.51 -37.37
CA GLU A 339 -25.45 5.72 -36.07
C GLU A 339 -26.18 4.45 -35.63
N ASN A 340 -26.12 4.13 -34.33
CA ASN A 340 -26.93 3.09 -33.73
C ASN A 340 -28.33 3.60 -33.38
N THR A 341 -29.17 2.72 -32.83
CA THR A 341 -30.55 3.06 -32.40
C THR A 341 -30.65 4.18 -31.37
N ASN A 342 -29.54 4.57 -30.71
CA ASN A 342 -29.48 5.63 -29.72
C ASN A 342 -28.83 6.92 -30.27
N GLY A 343 -28.60 7.02 -31.58
CA GLY A 343 -27.92 8.17 -32.20
C GLY A 343 -26.40 8.21 -31.92
N ILE A 344 -25.78 7.06 -31.62
CA ILE A 344 -24.36 6.98 -31.30
C ILE A 344 -23.60 6.48 -32.51
N THR A 345 -22.59 7.23 -32.92
CA THR A 345 -21.67 6.82 -33.98
C THR A 345 -20.89 5.57 -33.60
N ARG A 346 -20.88 4.59 -34.49
CA ARG A 346 -20.21 3.30 -34.33
C ARG A 346 -19.73 2.75 -35.65
N HIS A 347 -18.92 1.70 -35.56
CA HIS A 347 -18.66 0.81 -36.67
C HIS A 347 -19.70 -0.33 -36.72
N PRO A 348 -20.32 -0.63 -37.88
CA PRO A 348 -21.22 -1.77 -37.99
C PRO A 348 -20.43 -3.08 -37.90
N ARG A 349 -21.12 -4.15 -37.48
CA ARG A 349 -20.52 -5.50 -37.45
C ARG A 349 -20.28 -5.98 -38.86
N ARG A 350 -19.12 -6.62 -39.09
CA ARG A 350 -18.79 -7.26 -40.37
C ARG A 350 -19.68 -8.44 -40.68
N TRP A 351 -20.04 -9.20 -39.63
CA TRP A 351 -20.99 -10.31 -39.70
C TRP A 351 -22.21 -9.98 -38.83
N PRO A 352 -23.27 -9.39 -39.43
CA PRO A 352 -24.53 -9.17 -38.74
C PRO A 352 -25.12 -10.49 -38.27
N ARG A 353 -25.84 -10.43 -37.16
CA ARG A 353 -26.55 -11.56 -36.57
C ARG A 353 -27.95 -11.10 -36.17
N PRO A 354 -28.99 -11.97 -36.28
CA PRO A 354 -30.36 -11.60 -35.95
C PRO A 354 -30.51 -11.18 -34.49
N GLU A 355 -29.84 -11.91 -33.58
CA GLU A 355 -29.77 -11.55 -32.17
C GLU A 355 -28.39 -11.03 -31.80
N PRO A 356 -28.26 -9.97 -30.99
CA PRO A 356 -26.98 -9.48 -30.52
C PRO A 356 -26.29 -10.48 -29.58
N THR A 357 -24.95 -10.43 -29.55
CA THR A 357 -24.15 -11.11 -28.53
C THR A 357 -24.40 -10.46 -27.18
N ARG A 358 -24.71 -11.25 -26.14
CA ARG A 358 -24.86 -10.77 -24.76
C ARG A 358 -23.48 -10.73 -24.10
N LEU A 359 -23.23 -9.75 -23.25
CA LEU A 359 -21.98 -9.60 -22.51
C LEU A 359 -22.23 -9.83 -21.01
N LEU A 360 -21.28 -10.46 -20.33
CA LEU A 360 -21.25 -10.51 -18.87
C LEU A 360 -19.86 -10.10 -18.39
N VAL A 361 -19.82 -9.22 -17.39
CA VAL A 361 -18.57 -8.80 -16.76
C VAL A 361 -18.42 -9.59 -15.48
N PHE A 362 -17.36 -10.37 -15.38
CA PHE A 362 -17.01 -11.12 -14.17
C PHE A 362 -15.67 -10.59 -13.66
N SER A 363 -15.67 -9.89 -12.53
CA SER A 363 -14.45 -9.29 -12.01
C SER A 363 -14.30 -9.45 -10.51
N VAL A 364 -13.07 -9.65 -10.08
CA VAL A 364 -12.71 -9.83 -8.67
C VAL A 364 -11.58 -8.87 -8.30
N CYS A 365 -11.51 -8.39 -7.05
CA CYS A 365 -10.43 -7.50 -6.61
C CYS A 365 -10.02 -7.76 -5.16
N GLY A 366 -8.85 -7.26 -4.78
CA GLY A 366 -8.32 -7.37 -3.42
C GLY A 366 -8.90 -6.35 -2.43
N PHE A 367 -9.51 -5.26 -2.91
CA PHE A 367 -10.08 -4.21 -2.05
C PHE A 367 -11.45 -4.61 -1.51
N PRO A 368 -11.86 -4.11 -0.33
CA PRO A 368 -13.17 -4.44 0.25
C PRO A 368 -14.33 -3.70 -0.41
N GLU A 369 -14.09 -2.55 -1.05
CA GLU A 369 -15.10 -1.72 -1.70
C GLU A 369 -15.44 -2.18 -3.14
N LYS A 370 -16.74 -2.21 -3.46
CA LYS A 370 -17.25 -2.51 -4.82
C LYS A 370 -17.00 -1.35 -5.78
N GLU A 371 -16.83 -0.15 -5.26
CA GLU A 371 -16.66 1.10 -6.01
C GLU A 371 -15.37 1.08 -6.87
N HIS A 372 -14.37 0.28 -6.49
CA HIS A 372 -13.14 0.12 -7.26
C HIS A 372 -13.36 -0.43 -8.67
N PHE A 373 -14.48 -1.11 -8.94
CA PHE A 373 -14.83 -1.61 -10.27
C PHE A 373 -15.42 -0.54 -11.22
N ALA A 374 -15.66 0.70 -10.75
CA ALA A 374 -16.38 1.71 -11.53
C ALA A 374 -15.76 1.99 -12.92
N GLY A 375 -14.43 2.11 -12.99
CA GLY A 375 -13.72 2.34 -14.26
C GLY A 375 -13.84 1.16 -15.24
N LEU A 376 -13.71 -0.07 -14.72
CA LEU A 376 -13.90 -1.30 -15.47
C LEU A 376 -15.32 -1.40 -16.04
N VAL A 377 -16.33 -1.24 -15.19
CA VAL A 377 -17.75 -1.35 -15.55
C VAL A 377 -18.12 -0.30 -16.59
N THR A 378 -17.66 0.95 -16.41
CA THR A 378 -17.91 2.04 -17.37
C THR A 378 -17.36 1.70 -18.76
N THR A 379 -16.15 1.15 -18.82
CA THR A 379 -15.53 0.71 -20.09
C THR A 379 -16.41 -0.33 -20.80
N PHE A 380 -16.88 -1.35 -20.08
CA PHE A 380 -17.74 -2.38 -20.67
C PHE A 380 -19.12 -1.84 -21.06
N ARG A 381 -19.70 -0.93 -20.28
CA ARG A 381 -20.98 -0.27 -20.62
C ARG A 381 -20.85 0.53 -21.92
N GLN A 382 -19.75 1.26 -22.12
CA GLN A 382 -19.48 1.96 -23.37
C GLN A 382 -19.34 0.98 -24.55
N LEU A 383 -18.60 -0.11 -24.38
CA LEU A 383 -18.47 -1.16 -25.40
C LEU A 383 -19.83 -1.79 -25.76
N ALA A 384 -20.64 -2.09 -24.75
CA ALA A 384 -21.98 -2.67 -24.88
C ALA A 384 -22.93 -1.74 -25.66
N GLU A 385 -22.96 -0.46 -25.30
CA GLU A 385 -23.81 0.53 -25.95
C GLU A 385 -23.41 0.75 -27.42
N THR A 386 -22.12 0.96 -27.69
CA THR A 386 -21.61 1.17 -29.06
C THR A 386 -21.80 -0.07 -29.94
N ALA A 387 -21.69 -1.28 -29.38
CA ALA A 387 -21.83 -2.53 -30.12
C ALA A 387 -23.27 -3.10 -30.16
N GLU A 388 -24.23 -2.41 -29.53
CA GLU A 388 -25.61 -2.89 -29.29
C GLU A 388 -25.64 -4.30 -28.70
N SER A 389 -24.78 -4.54 -27.71
CA SER A 389 -24.56 -5.83 -27.07
C SER A 389 -24.88 -5.71 -25.59
N PRO A 390 -26.06 -6.17 -25.12
CA PRO A 390 -26.51 -5.90 -23.76
C PRO A 390 -25.60 -6.57 -22.74
N ILE A 391 -25.31 -5.86 -21.64
CA ILE A 391 -24.72 -6.47 -20.45
C ILE A 391 -25.83 -7.13 -19.65
N VAL A 392 -25.74 -8.44 -19.51
CA VAL A 392 -26.74 -9.27 -18.82
C VAL A 392 -26.36 -9.59 -17.37
N GLY A 393 -25.15 -9.22 -16.95
CA GLY A 393 -24.71 -9.33 -15.56
C GLY A 393 -23.38 -8.61 -15.31
N GLU A 394 -23.25 -8.03 -14.13
CA GLU A 394 -22.06 -7.40 -13.58
C GLU A 394 -21.69 -8.14 -12.28
N ILE A 395 -21.03 -9.29 -12.42
CA ILE A 395 -20.59 -10.13 -11.30
C ILE A 395 -19.28 -9.54 -10.73
N LEU A 396 -19.39 -8.78 -9.65
CA LEU A 396 -18.29 -8.03 -9.04
C LEU A 396 -18.01 -8.52 -7.63
N ARG A 397 -16.81 -9.06 -7.38
CA ARG A 397 -16.43 -9.63 -6.08
C ARG A 397 -15.25 -8.88 -5.45
N PRO A 398 -15.50 -7.94 -4.52
CA PRO A 398 -14.45 -7.36 -3.70
C PRO A 398 -13.90 -8.36 -2.68
N ALA A 399 -12.77 -8.04 -2.07
CA ALA A 399 -12.08 -8.83 -1.04
C ALA A 399 -11.80 -10.29 -1.44
N SER A 400 -11.54 -10.54 -2.72
CA SER A 400 -11.44 -11.91 -3.27
C SER A 400 -10.26 -12.71 -2.73
N GLU A 401 -9.20 -12.05 -2.26
CA GLU A 401 -8.06 -12.73 -1.61
C GLU A 401 -8.48 -13.44 -0.30
N SER A 402 -9.58 -13.00 0.34
CA SER A 402 -10.11 -13.65 1.56
C SER A 402 -10.54 -15.10 1.32
N PHE A 403 -10.88 -15.47 0.08
CA PHE A 403 -11.27 -16.84 -0.28
C PHE A 403 -10.11 -17.85 -0.19
N ARG A 404 -8.85 -17.37 -0.20
CA ARG A 404 -7.66 -18.16 0.12
C ARG A 404 -7.76 -18.77 1.52
N PHE A 405 -8.43 -18.07 2.42
CA PHE A 405 -8.56 -18.42 3.83
C PHE A 405 -10.03 -18.61 4.22
N ARG A 406 -10.88 -19.07 3.29
CA ARG A 406 -12.33 -19.27 3.48
C ARG A 406 -12.70 -20.11 4.71
N ASN A 407 -11.79 -20.97 5.18
CA ASN A 407 -11.98 -21.78 6.38
C ASN A 407 -11.56 -21.06 7.68
N LYS A 408 -10.81 -19.94 7.59
CA LYS A 408 -10.12 -19.28 8.73
C LYS A 408 -10.54 -17.82 8.97
N LEU A 409 -10.92 -17.08 7.92
CA LEU A 409 -11.29 -15.66 8.02
C LEU A 409 -12.77 -15.42 8.35
N GLY A 410 -13.59 -16.48 8.41
CA GLY A 410 -15.04 -16.35 8.56
C GLY A 410 -15.72 -15.71 7.36
N GLY A 411 -16.97 -15.31 7.58
CA GLY A 411 -17.86 -14.85 6.52
C GLY A 411 -18.45 -16.02 5.76
N ASP A 412 -19.69 -15.85 5.30
CA ASP A 412 -20.42 -16.90 4.60
C ASP A 412 -19.92 -17.00 3.14
N CYS A 413 -18.68 -17.47 2.96
CA CYS A 413 -18.10 -17.77 1.65
C CYS A 413 -18.99 -18.76 0.88
N LYS A 414 -19.67 -19.66 1.60
CA LYS A 414 -20.63 -20.60 1.05
C LYS A 414 -21.75 -19.87 0.32
N ALA A 415 -22.46 -18.92 0.94
CA ALA A 415 -23.54 -18.27 0.20
C ALA A 415 -23.06 -17.28 -0.88
N VAL A 416 -21.79 -16.85 -0.90
CA VAL A 416 -21.22 -16.23 -2.10
C VAL A 416 -21.10 -17.26 -3.23
N PHE A 417 -20.61 -18.47 -2.96
CA PHE A 417 -20.58 -19.54 -3.95
C PHE A 417 -21.97 -19.99 -4.40
N ASP A 418 -22.95 -20.01 -3.50
CA ASP A 418 -24.34 -20.32 -3.83
C ASP A 418 -24.96 -19.20 -4.68
N ALA A 419 -24.68 -17.93 -4.39
CA ALA A 419 -25.11 -16.79 -5.20
C ALA A 419 -24.46 -16.79 -6.59
N LEU A 420 -23.17 -17.16 -6.70
CA LEU A 420 -22.50 -17.35 -7.99
C LEU A 420 -23.16 -18.45 -8.82
N TYR A 421 -23.46 -19.60 -8.20
CA TYR A 421 -24.20 -20.67 -8.85
C TYR A 421 -25.59 -20.22 -9.30
N GLN A 422 -26.30 -19.51 -8.43
CA GLN A 422 -27.61 -18.95 -8.73
C GLN A 422 -27.57 -17.94 -9.89
N ALA A 423 -26.53 -17.10 -9.98
CA ALA A 423 -26.36 -16.19 -11.11
C ALA A 423 -26.22 -16.96 -12.45
N GLY A 424 -25.51 -18.09 -12.46
CA GLY A 424 -25.42 -18.96 -13.62
C GLY A 424 -26.79 -19.51 -14.03
N ARG A 425 -27.58 -19.98 -13.06
CA ARG A 425 -28.95 -20.44 -13.30
C ARG A 425 -29.85 -19.35 -13.87
N GLU A 426 -29.76 -18.14 -13.34
CA GLU A 426 -30.56 -16.99 -13.78
C GLU A 426 -30.24 -16.60 -15.21
N VAL A 427 -28.96 -16.59 -15.59
CA VAL A 427 -28.55 -16.34 -16.97
C VAL A 427 -29.09 -17.40 -17.91
N ALA A 428 -29.04 -18.69 -17.54
CA ALA A 428 -29.59 -19.76 -18.36
C ALA A 428 -31.12 -19.69 -18.51
N ALA A 429 -31.83 -19.45 -17.40
CA ALA A 429 -33.29 -19.50 -17.35
C ALA A 429 -33.97 -18.21 -17.83
N LYS A 430 -33.38 -17.06 -17.55
CA LYS A 430 -33.97 -15.72 -17.76
C LYS A 430 -33.17 -14.85 -18.72
N GLY A 431 -31.92 -15.22 -19.02
CA GLY A 431 -31.02 -14.42 -19.87
C GLY A 431 -30.27 -13.30 -19.15
N TYR A 432 -30.40 -13.14 -17.83
CA TYR A 432 -29.72 -12.10 -17.04
C TYR A 432 -29.52 -12.52 -15.57
N VAL A 433 -28.65 -11.80 -14.84
CA VAL A 433 -28.43 -11.96 -13.39
C VAL A 433 -29.32 -10.99 -12.62
N GLU A 434 -30.04 -11.46 -11.60
CA GLU A 434 -30.88 -10.58 -10.77
C GLU A 434 -30.00 -9.64 -9.93
N PRO A 435 -30.38 -8.36 -9.77
CA PRO A 435 -29.61 -7.42 -8.93
C PRO A 435 -29.45 -7.88 -7.47
N ALA A 436 -30.43 -8.60 -6.92
CA ALA A 436 -30.30 -9.20 -5.60
C ALA A 436 -29.19 -10.26 -5.54
N THR A 437 -29.02 -11.03 -6.62
CA THR A 437 -27.95 -12.01 -6.76
C THR A 437 -26.60 -11.33 -6.94
N GLU A 438 -26.51 -10.27 -7.76
CA GLU A 438 -25.28 -9.46 -7.87
C GLU A 438 -24.87 -8.87 -6.52
N GLU A 439 -25.83 -8.37 -5.74
CA GLU A 439 -25.55 -7.80 -4.41
C GLU A 439 -25.15 -8.88 -3.40
N ALA A 440 -25.80 -10.04 -3.41
CA ALA A 440 -25.38 -11.19 -2.62
C ALA A 440 -23.96 -11.65 -2.98
N ILE A 441 -23.58 -11.58 -4.27
CA ILE A 441 -22.21 -11.86 -4.72
C ILE A 441 -21.24 -10.76 -4.29
N SER A 442 -21.65 -9.49 -4.17
CA SER A 442 -20.76 -8.38 -3.78
C SER A 442 -20.68 -8.13 -2.26
N ARG A 443 -21.55 -8.74 -1.44
CA ARG A 443 -21.63 -8.49 0.01
C ARG A 443 -20.26 -8.56 0.72
N PRO A 444 -19.93 -7.68 1.68
CA PRO A 444 -18.67 -7.77 2.43
C PRO A 444 -18.53 -9.09 3.20
N LEU A 445 -17.36 -9.72 3.15
CA LEU A 445 -17.03 -10.87 4.01
C LEU A 445 -16.59 -10.42 5.42
N ILE A 446 -15.90 -9.27 5.49
CA ILE A 446 -15.50 -8.59 6.71
C ILE A 446 -16.08 -7.18 6.63
N PRO A 447 -17.25 -6.90 7.24
CA PRO A 447 -17.90 -5.59 7.13
C PRO A 447 -17.11 -4.43 7.75
N ASP A 448 -16.36 -4.68 8.83
CA ASP A 448 -15.47 -3.66 9.40
C ASP A 448 -14.20 -3.51 8.57
N HIS A 449 -14.05 -2.38 7.87
CA HIS A 449 -12.88 -2.10 7.06
C HIS A 449 -11.59 -2.03 7.90
N ARG A 450 -11.67 -1.62 9.17
CA ARG A 450 -10.47 -1.62 10.04
C ARG A 450 -10.03 -3.05 10.35
N ALA A 451 -10.97 -3.95 10.63
CA ALA A 451 -10.67 -5.37 10.78
C ALA A 451 -10.12 -5.96 9.46
N PHE A 452 -10.71 -5.62 8.32
CA PHE A 452 -10.19 -6.04 7.01
C PHE A 452 -8.75 -5.57 6.79
N HIS A 453 -8.43 -4.29 7.06
CA HIS A 453 -7.07 -3.76 6.93
C HIS A 453 -6.07 -4.49 7.83
N ARG A 454 -6.45 -4.80 9.07
CA ARG A 454 -5.59 -5.58 9.98
C ARG A 454 -5.27 -6.95 9.39
N VAL A 455 -6.29 -7.70 8.98
CA VAL A 455 -6.11 -9.02 8.35
C VAL A 455 -5.24 -8.93 7.10
N ALA A 456 -5.52 -7.97 6.21
CA ALA A 456 -4.79 -7.78 4.97
C ALA A 456 -3.31 -7.43 5.23
N ASN A 457 -3.03 -6.53 6.19
CA ASN A 457 -1.66 -6.17 6.54
C ASN A 457 -0.91 -7.35 7.16
N THR A 458 -1.54 -8.09 8.08
CA THR A 458 -0.96 -9.30 8.68
C THR A 458 -0.64 -10.35 7.62
N PHE A 459 -1.50 -10.52 6.62
CA PHE A 459 -1.22 -11.39 5.47
C PHE A 459 0.03 -10.96 4.70
N TRP A 460 0.16 -9.67 4.40
CA TRP A 460 1.33 -9.15 3.67
C TRP A 460 2.61 -9.26 4.49
N ASP A 461 2.56 -8.93 5.79
CA ASP A 461 3.70 -9.09 6.70
C ASP A 461 4.16 -10.55 6.76
N ALA A 462 3.22 -11.50 6.84
CA ALA A 462 3.50 -12.93 6.84
C ALA A 462 4.14 -13.40 5.52
N TRP A 463 3.65 -12.90 4.37
CA TRP A 463 4.24 -13.23 3.07
C TRP A 463 5.65 -12.63 2.93
N ILE A 464 5.85 -11.37 3.30
CA ILE A 464 7.17 -10.72 3.25
C ILE A 464 8.18 -11.50 4.10
N ALA A 465 7.80 -11.87 5.32
CA ALA A 465 8.63 -12.68 6.21
C ALA A 465 8.94 -14.06 5.59
N TYR A 466 7.97 -14.70 4.92
CA TYR A 466 8.19 -15.94 4.19
C TYR A 466 9.22 -15.78 3.05
N GLU A 467 9.13 -14.73 2.21
CA GLU A 467 10.09 -14.52 1.12
C GLU A 467 11.50 -14.19 1.65
N GLU A 468 11.60 -13.56 2.81
CA GLU A 468 12.87 -13.36 3.52
C GLU A 468 13.46 -14.67 4.05
N ALA A 469 12.64 -15.52 4.69
CA ALA A 469 13.07 -16.83 5.16
C ALA A 469 13.48 -17.75 3.99
N LYS A 470 12.70 -17.72 2.89
CA LYS A 470 12.99 -18.50 1.68
C LYS A 470 14.31 -18.08 1.04
N ARG A 471 14.60 -16.77 0.93
CA ARG A 471 15.88 -16.27 0.44
C ARG A 471 17.07 -16.69 1.31
N ARG A 472 16.85 -16.88 2.61
CA ARG A 472 17.87 -17.36 3.55
C ARG A 472 17.98 -18.90 3.61
N GLY A 473 17.11 -19.63 2.91
CA GLY A 473 17.06 -21.09 2.97
C GLY A 473 16.52 -21.63 4.30
N GLU A 474 15.81 -20.81 5.07
CA GLU A 474 15.32 -21.13 6.41
C GLU A 474 13.93 -21.80 6.41
N THR A 475 13.29 -21.94 5.26
CA THR A 475 12.00 -22.63 5.12
C THR A 475 11.96 -23.51 3.88
N ALA A 476 11.42 -24.72 4.05
CA ALA A 476 11.12 -25.66 2.98
C ALA A 476 9.61 -25.68 2.62
N LEU A 477 8.77 -24.97 3.39
CA LEU A 477 7.32 -24.91 3.16
C LEU A 477 7.01 -24.17 1.86
N PHE A 478 5.92 -24.56 1.22
CA PHE A 478 5.32 -23.72 0.18
C PHE A 478 4.61 -22.52 0.81
N LEU A 479 4.46 -21.43 0.05
CA LEU A 479 3.85 -20.19 0.53
C LEU A 479 2.47 -20.44 1.16
N ASP A 480 1.61 -21.22 0.49
CA ASP A 480 0.25 -21.45 0.95
C ASP A 480 0.24 -22.20 2.30
N GLU A 481 1.15 -23.15 2.50
CA GLU A 481 1.34 -23.86 3.77
C GLU A 481 1.85 -22.90 4.85
N ALA A 482 2.87 -22.10 4.53
CA ALA A 482 3.44 -21.12 5.46
C ALA A 482 2.43 -20.07 5.93
N LEU A 483 1.57 -19.60 5.02
CA LEU A 483 0.48 -18.67 5.35
C LEU A 483 -0.64 -19.36 6.13
N GLN A 484 -0.99 -20.60 5.80
CA GLN A 484 -1.99 -21.36 6.56
C GLN A 484 -1.51 -21.65 7.98
N GLU A 485 -0.22 -21.88 8.20
CA GLU A 485 0.36 -22.12 9.53
C GLU A 485 0.69 -20.82 10.29
N ASN A 486 0.42 -19.64 9.73
CA ASN A 486 0.75 -18.38 10.38
C ASN A 486 -0.26 -18.05 11.51
N ALA A 487 0.24 -18.05 12.76
CA ALA A 487 -0.58 -17.79 13.95
C ALA A 487 -1.14 -16.36 13.97
N GLY A 488 -0.35 -15.36 13.59
CA GLY A 488 -0.81 -13.97 13.48
C GLY A 488 -2.02 -13.83 12.55
N LEU A 489 -1.97 -14.46 11.38
CA LEU A 489 -3.08 -14.46 10.41
C LEU A 489 -4.32 -15.19 10.94
N PHE A 490 -4.12 -16.31 11.65
CA PHE A 490 -5.20 -17.03 12.32
C PHE A 490 -5.92 -16.14 13.35
N PHE A 491 -5.17 -15.50 14.26
CA PHE A 491 -5.77 -14.66 15.29
C PHE A 491 -6.36 -13.37 14.73
N ALA A 492 -5.74 -12.76 13.71
CA ALA A 492 -6.32 -11.61 13.01
C ALA A 492 -7.69 -11.97 12.38
N GLY A 493 -7.78 -13.15 11.75
CA GLY A 493 -9.03 -13.69 11.22
C GLY A 493 -10.06 -14.08 12.27
N MET A 494 -9.60 -14.55 13.44
CA MET A 494 -10.47 -14.77 14.60
C MET A 494 -11.05 -13.43 15.10
N ALA A 495 -10.21 -12.44 15.33
CA ALA A 495 -10.63 -11.11 15.78
C ALA A 495 -11.60 -10.41 14.80
N SER A 496 -11.45 -10.60 13.49
CA SER A 496 -12.36 -10.03 12.49
C SER A 496 -13.77 -10.62 12.51
N ARG A 497 -13.98 -11.77 13.16
CA ARG A 497 -15.27 -12.43 13.33
C ARG A 497 -15.96 -12.09 14.65
N PHE A 498 -15.37 -11.22 15.45
CA PHE A 498 -15.86 -10.97 16.79
C PHE A 498 -17.31 -10.44 16.80
N ASN A 499 -18.20 -11.20 17.44
CA ASN A 499 -19.59 -10.84 17.69
C ASN A 499 -19.75 -10.45 19.16
N GLN A 500 -19.78 -9.13 19.40
CA GLN A 500 -19.90 -8.55 20.73
C GLN A 500 -21.21 -8.93 21.43
N GLN A 501 -22.33 -9.02 20.70
CA GLN A 501 -23.62 -9.40 21.26
C GLN A 501 -23.62 -10.85 21.74
N ALA A 502 -23.02 -11.75 20.95
CA ALA A 502 -22.86 -13.16 21.31
C ALA A 502 -21.90 -13.37 22.50
N GLY A 503 -21.01 -12.42 22.75
CA GLY A 503 -20.12 -12.38 23.91
C GLY A 503 -20.73 -11.84 25.21
N GLY A 504 -22.00 -11.42 25.19
CA GLY A 504 -22.65 -10.85 26.38
C GLY A 504 -22.02 -9.54 26.86
N GLY A 505 -21.44 -8.75 25.94
CA GLY A 505 -20.78 -7.48 26.28
C GLY A 505 -19.43 -7.62 27.00
N PHE A 506 -18.79 -8.80 26.95
CA PHE A 506 -17.48 -9.02 27.55
C PHE A 506 -16.44 -8.01 27.03
N THR A 507 -15.70 -7.41 27.96
CA THR A 507 -14.50 -6.60 27.72
C THR A 507 -13.37 -7.15 28.57
N GLY A 508 -12.19 -7.36 27.98
CA GLY A 508 -11.09 -8.02 28.65
C GLY A 508 -10.08 -8.61 27.66
N ALA A 509 -9.26 -9.55 28.13
CA ALA A 509 -8.27 -10.22 27.29
C ALA A 509 -8.31 -11.74 27.42
N ILE A 510 -8.24 -12.41 26.27
CA ILE A 510 -8.07 -13.87 26.17
C ILE A 510 -6.64 -14.14 25.69
N GLN A 511 -5.83 -14.75 26.55
CA GLN A 511 -4.44 -15.10 26.30
C GLN A 511 -4.32 -16.52 25.73
N PHE A 512 -3.44 -16.70 24.74
CA PHE A 512 -3.07 -17.97 24.15
C PHE A 512 -1.57 -18.18 24.33
N HIS A 513 -1.22 -19.22 25.10
CA HIS A 513 0.14 -19.73 25.20
C HIS A 513 0.25 -20.98 24.35
N LEU A 514 0.80 -20.83 23.15
CA LEU A 514 0.87 -21.89 22.17
C LEU A 514 2.27 -22.50 22.15
N THR A 515 2.36 -23.82 22.36
CA THR A 515 3.61 -24.57 22.28
C THR A 515 3.76 -25.26 20.91
N GLY A 516 4.94 -25.80 20.61
CA GLY A 516 5.18 -26.60 19.39
C GLY A 516 6.15 -25.94 18.40
N ALA A 517 5.94 -26.18 17.10
CA ALA A 517 6.91 -25.84 16.04
C ALA A 517 7.17 -24.33 15.85
N LYS A 518 6.28 -23.46 16.36
CA LYS A 518 6.43 -22.00 16.39
C LYS A 518 5.78 -21.46 17.67
N PRO A 519 6.49 -21.48 18.82
CA PRO A 519 5.92 -21.01 20.07
C PRO A 519 5.92 -19.48 20.07
N GLU A 520 4.75 -18.90 19.82
CA GLU A 520 4.52 -17.46 19.90
C GLU A 520 3.24 -17.24 20.69
N ASP A 521 3.34 -16.43 21.73
CA ASP A 521 2.18 -16.05 22.53
C ASP A 521 1.33 -15.05 21.76
N HIS A 522 0.02 -15.18 21.88
CA HIS A 522 -0.93 -14.26 21.28
C HIS A 522 -2.06 -13.96 22.25
N PHE A 523 -2.70 -12.80 22.12
CA PHE A 523 -3.91 -12.50 22.86
C PHE A 523 -4.92 -11.74 22.03
N LEU A 524 -6.19 -11.89 22.41
CA LEU A 524 -7.31 -11.13 21.88
C LEU A 524 -7.67 -10.07 22.92
N ALA A 525 -7.48 -8.80 22.58
CA ALA A 525 -7.96 -7.68 23.36
C ALA A 525 -9.37 -7.29 22.90
N ILE A 526 -10.32 -7.30 23.83
CA ILE A 526 -11.73 -7.05 23.56
C ILE A 526 -12.18 -5.85 24.37
N ASP A 527 -12.74 -4.85 23.70
CA ASP A 527 -13.31 -3.66 24.31
C ASP A 527 -14.67 -3.33 23.68
N GLU A 528 -15.27 -2.19 24.08
CA GLU A 528 -16.53 -1.73 23.51
C GLU A 528 -16.47 -1.50 21.99
N GLY A 529 -15.27 -1.23 21.45
CA GLY A 529 -15.02 -0.98 20.03
C GLY A 529 -14.68 -2.23 19.21
N GLY A 530 -14.64 -3.43 19.82
CA GLY A 530 -14.49 -4.70 19.13
C GLY A 530 -13.33 -5.55 19.64
N CYS A 531 -12.75 -6.38 18.76
CA CYS A 531 -11.66 -7.29 19.09
C CYS A 531 -10.43 -7.04 18.23
N VAL A 532 -9.25 -7.09 18.86
CA VAL A 532 -7.96 -6.95 18.19
C VAL A 532 -7.02 -8.07 18.65
N ALA A 533 -6.46 -8.80 17.69
CA ALA A 533 -5.39 -9.76 17.93
C ALA A 533 -4.03 -9.08 18.06
N ARG A 534 -3.22 -9.51 19.02
CA ARG A 534 -1.85 -9.03 19.25
C ARG A 534 -0.93 -10.21 19.54
N THR A 535 0.34 -10.02 19.21
CA THR A 535 1.44 -10.92 19.59
C THR A 535 1.99 -10.52 20.96
N GLY A 536 2.34 -11.52 21.76
CA GLY A 536 2.90 -11.38 23.11
C GLY A 536 1.92 -11.73 24.22
N THR A 537 2.22 -11.22 25.41
CA THR A 537 1.43 -11.48 26.63
C THR A 537 0.61 -10.24 27.00
N ALA A 538 -0.67 -10.43 27.33
CA ALA A 538 -1.54 -9.38 27.84
C ALA A 538 -1.09 -8.91 29.24
N VAL A 539 -1.31 -7.64 29.56
CA VAL A 539 -0.99 -7.07 30.89
C VAL A 539 -1.92 -7.63 31.98
N ALA A 540 -3.18 -7.86 31.62
CA ALA A 540 -4.18 -8.51 32.44
C ALA A 540 -4.93 -9.52 31.55
N GLN A 541 -5.24 -10.69 32.09
CA GLN A 541 -5.83 -11.81 31.35
C GLN A 541 -6.99 -12.41 32.14
N ASP A 542 -8.16 -12.50 31.49
CA ASP A 542 -9.39 -13.03 32.08
C ASP A 542 -9.51 -14.53 31.83
N LEU A 543 -8.96 -14.99 30.71
CA LEU A 543 -8.85 -16.39 30.33
C LEU A 543 -7.51 -16.62 29.65
N THR A 544 -6.82 -17.66 30.07
CA THR A 544 -5.55 -18.09 29.48
C THR A 544 -5.69 -19.54 29.00
N ILE A 545 -5.33 -19.78 27.75
CA ILE A 545 -5.39 -21.10 27.10
C ILE A 545 -3.96 -21.54 26.81
N HIS A 546 -3.56 -22.68 27.36
CA HIS A 546 -2.27 -23.31 27.04
C HIS A 546 -2.51 -24.57 26.22
N ALA A 547 -2.07 -24.55 24.96
CA ALA A 547 -2.30 -25.65 24.01
C ALA A 547 -1.10 -25.82 23.07
N ASP A 548 -0.93 -27.01 22.50
CA ASP A 548 -0.08 -27.17 21.31
C ASP A 548 -0.73 -26.49 20.10
N TRP A 549 0.08 -25.81 19.27
CA TRP A 549 -0.42 -25.10 18.09
C TRP A 549 -1.19 -26.00 17.11
N ARG A 550 -0.73 -27.23 16.87
CA ARG A 550 -1.42 -28.15 15.96
C ARG A 550 -2.76 -28.57 16.53
N LEU A 551 -2.79 -28.88 17.83
CA LEU A 551 -4.05 -29.19 18.53
C LEU A 551 -5.03 -28.02 18.42
N TRP A 552 -4.55 -26.79 18.61
CA TRP A 552 -5.39 -25.60 18.53
C TRP A 552 -5.99 -25.41 17.13
N LEU A 553 -5.19 -25.62 16.08
CA LEU A 553 -5.68 -25.60 14.70
C LEU A 553 -6.72 -26.70 14.44
N GLU A 554 -6.55 -27.91 14.96
CA GLU A 554 -7.52 -29.00 14.83
C GLU A 554 -8.84 -28.70 15.54
N ILE A 555 -8.79 -28.07 16.71
CA ILE A 555 -9.96 -27.59 17.44
C ILE A 555 -10.68 -26.50 16.63
N ALA A 556 -9.93 -25.53 16.09
CA ALA A 556 -10.49 -24.45 15.31
C ALA A 556 -11.11 -24.92 13.98
N ASP A 557 -10.52 -25.94 13.35
CA ASP A 557 -11.05 -26.60 12.15
C ASP A 557 -12.25 -27.53 12.45
N GLY A 558 -12.60 -27.74 13.72
CA GLY A 558 -13.67 -28.64 14.15
C GLY A 558 -13.35 -30.13 13.98
N LYS A 559 -12.08 -30.49 13.75
CA LYS A 559 -11.61 -31.88 13.64
C LYS A 559 -11.52 -32.55 15.01
N VAL A 560 -11.26 -31.77 16.05
CA VAL A 560 -11.20 -32.21 17.45
C VAL A 560 -12.17 -31.38 18.26
N SER A 561 -12.98 -32.03 19.10
CA SER A 561 -13.82 -31.32 20.05
C SER A 561 -12.95 -30.60 21.08
N GLY A 562 -13.09 -29.28 21.16
CA GLY A 562 -12.40 -28.49 22.18
C GLY A 562 -12.81 -28.88 23.61
N GLN A 563 -14.01 -29.43 23.82
CA GLN A 563 -14.43 -29.87 25.14
C GLN A 563 -13.79 -31.20 25.53
N GLU A 564 -13.77 -32.17 24.61
CA GLU A 564 -13.13 -33.48 24.84
C GLU A 564 -11.62 -33.32 25.05
N ALA A 565 -10.96 -32.51 24.23
CA ALA A 565 -9.53 -32.26 24.38
C ALA A 565 -9.16 -31.58 25.71
N LEU A 566 -10.08 -30.82 26.32
CA LEU A 566 -9.87 -30.24 27.66
C LEU A 566 -10.01 -31.31 28.74
N LEU A 567 -11.05 -32.14 28.65
CA LEU A 567 -11.32 -33.23 29.60
C LEU A 567 -10.20 -34.29 29.58
N ASP A 568 -9.65 -34.58 28.41
CA ASP A 568 -8.52 -35.50 28.22
C ASP A 568 -7.17 -34.88 28.63
N GLY A 569 -7.15 -33.62 29.08
CA GLY A 569 -5.93 -32.92 29.50
C GLY A 569 -4.96 -32.59 28.36
N ARG A 570 -5.42 -32.58 27.10
CA ARG A 570 -4.58 -32.28 25.92
C ARG A 570 -4.27 -30.79 25.79
N TYR A 571 -5.07 -29.93 26.40
CA TYR A 571 -4.76 -28.52 26.66
C TYR A 571 -5.31 -28.13 28.04
N ARG A 572 -4.86 -27.00 28.57
CA ARG A 572 -5.28 -26.50 29.89
C ARG A 572 -5.71 -25.04 29.82
N ILE A 573 -6.53 -24.63 30.77
CA ILE A 573 -7.00 -23.24 30.89
C ILE A 573 -6.78 -22.70 32.32
N GLU A 574 -6.65 -21.40 32.43
CA GLU A 574 -6.62 -20.65 33.68
C GLU A 574 -7.57 -19.44 33.54
N GLY A 575 -8.33 -19.09 34.58
CA GLY A 575 -9.29 -17.97 34.54
C GLY A 575 -10.75 -18.38 34.31
N ASP A 576 -11.52 -17.55 33.61
CA ASP A 576 -12.98 -17.69 33.44
C ASP A 576 -13.35 -18.82 32.47
N ILE A 577 -13.80 -19.96 33.02
CA ILE A 577 -14.24 -21.14 32.25
C ILE A 577 -15.51 -20.85 31.44
N ASP A 578 -16.40 -20.00 31.94
CA ASP A 578 -17.64 -19.63 31.24
C ASP A 578 -17.31 -18.77 30.01
N LEU A 579 -16.20 -18.01 30.04
CA LEU A 579 -15.70 -17.30 28.87
C LEU A 579 -15.28 -18.24 27.74
N LEU A 580 -14.65 -19.38 28.05
CA LEU A 580 -14.29 -20.38 27.04
C LEU A 580 -15.52 -20.94 26.30
N GLN A 581 -16.61 -21.21 27.03
CA GLN A 581 -17.87 -21.69 26.43
C GLN A 581 -18.54 -20.62 25.56
N ARG A 582 -18.42 -19.35 25.93
CA ARG A 582 -18.92 -18.19 25.14
C ARG A 582 -18.05 -17.92 23.92
N MET A 583 -16.76 -18.22 23.97
CA MET A 583 -15.79 -17.96 22.90
C MET A 583 -16.24 -18.53 21.54
N ARG A 584 -16.82 -19.74 21.53
CA ARG A 584 -17.35 -20.33 20.28
C ARG A 584 -18.42 -19.46 19.63
N ARG A 585 -19.28 -18.80 20.42
CA ARG A 585 -20.33 -17.90 19.92
C ARG A 585 -19.78 -16.51 19.58
N MET A 586 -18.74 -16.07 20.27
CA MET A 586 -18.06 -14.79 20.03
C MET A 586 -17.28 -14.76 18.70
N PHE A 587 -16.80 -15.90 18.22
CA PHE A 587 -15.89 -15.96 17.07
C PHE A 587 -16.35 -16.95 15.96
N SER A 588 -17.61 -17.38 16.01
CA SER A 588 -18.22 -18.30 15.03
C SER A 588 -18.35 -17.69 13.64
#